data_AF-Q0Z9Q3-F1
#
_entry.id   AF-Q0Z9Q3-F1
#
_cell.length_a   1.000
_cell.length_b   1.000
_cell.length_c   1.000
_cell.angle_alpha   90.00
_cell.angle_beta   90.00
_cell.angle_gamma   90.00
#
_symmetry.space_group_name_H-M   'P 1'
#
loop_
_entity.id
_entity.type
_entity.pdbx_description
1 polymer ?
#
loop_
_entity_poly.entity_id
_entity_poly.type
_entity_poly.pdbx_seq_one_letter_code
_entity_poly.pdbx_strand_id
1 'polypeptide(L)'
;LGIDLVQWVWGGFAVDNATLTRFFTFHFILPFIVLAMVMIHLLFLHQTGSNNPMGLNSNIDKIPFHPYFTYKDIVGFIIMLMILILLILISPNLLGDPDNFIPANPLVTPIHIQPEWYFLFAYAILRSIPNKLGGVIALVMSIAILAILPFYHLSKFQGIQFYPINQILFWLMVVTVILLTWIGARPVEDPYVLVGQILTVIYKFYL
;
A
#
# COMPACT_ATOMS: atom_id res chain seq x y z
N LEU A 1 24.58 9.01 13.13
CA LEU A 1 23.11 8.87 13.27
C LEU A 1 22.53 7.76 12.39
N GLY A 2 22.58 7.84 11.06
CA GLY A 2 21.93 6.83 10.20
C GLY A 2 22.40 5.40 10.45
N ILE A 3 23.72 5.17 10.49
CA ILE A 3 24.30 3.84 10.78
C ILE A 3 23.95 3.40 12.20
N ASP A 4 24.05 4.30 13.19
CA ASP A 4 23.73 4.00 14.58
C ASP A 4 22.27 3.58 14.75
N LEU A 5 21.33 4.23 14.05
CA LEU A 5 19.90 3.86 14.05
C LEU A 5 19.68 2.48 13.43
N VAL A 6 20.35 2.17 12.32
CA VAL A 6 20.26 0.84 11.68
C VAL A 6 20.75 -0.26 12.63
N GLN A 7 21.94 -0.07 13.23
CA GLN A 7 22.50 -1.03 14.19
C GLN A 7 21.64 -1.13 15.46
N TRP A 8 21.04 -0.01 15.90
CA TRP A 8 20.09 -0.01 17.01
C TRP A 8 18.81 -0.79 16.71
N VAL A 9 18.28 -0.71 15.48
CA VAL A 9 17.13 -1.52 15.05
C VAL A 9 17.52 -3.00 15.00
N TRP A 10 18.68 -3.33 14.44
CA TRP A 10 19.18 -4.70 14.37
C TRP A 10 19.51 -5.29 15.74
N GLY A 11 19.95 -4.46 16.69
CA GLY A 11 20.50 -4.92 17.97
C GLY A 11 21.90 -5.53 17.81
N GLY A 12 22.65 -5.11 16.79
CA GLY A 12 23.95 -5.67 16.40
C GLY A 12 24.46 -5.06 15.09
N PHE A 13 25.51 -5.66 14.52
CA PHE A 13 26.14 -5.18 13.27
C PHE A 13 25.46 -5.67 11.99
N ALA A 14 24.60 -6.69 12.11
CA ALA A 14 23.84 -7.29 11.02
C ALA A 14 22.49 -7.81 11.55
N VAL A 15 21.61 -8.22 10.63
CA VAL A 15 20.35 -8.90 10.96
C VAL A 15 20.67 -10.28 11.53
N ASP A 16 20.26 -10.53 12.77
CA ASP A 16 20.49 -11.80 13.49
C ASP A 16 19.34 -12.07 14.48
N ASN A 17 19.52 -13.03 15.39
CA ASN A 17 18.52 -13.47 16.37
C ASN A 17 17.91 -12.33 17.21
N ALA A 18 18.72 -11.33 17.57
CA ALA A 18 18.23 -10.14 18.28
C ALA A 18 17.19 -9.36 17.45
N THR A 19 17.42 -9.24 16.14
CA THR A 19 16.49 -8.60 15.20
C THR A 19 15.22 -9.42 15.08
N LEU A 20 15.34 -10.74 14.86
CA LEU A 20 14.18 -11.64 14.67
C LEU A 20 13.26 -11.64 15.90
N THR A 21 13.83 -11.77 17.10
CA THR A 21 13.06 -11.77 18.36
C THR A 21 12.28 -10.47 18.53
N ARG A 22 12.92 -9.32 18.26
CA ARG A 22 12.26 -8.01 18.35
C ARG A 22 11.20 -7.82 17.27
N PHE A 23 11.46 -8.26 16.04
CA PHE A 23 10.52 -8.15 14.95
C PHE A 23 9.29 -9.01 15.19
N PHE A 24 9.43 -10.19 15.80
CA PHE A 24 8.30 -10.98 16.28
C PHE A 24 7.49 -10.23 17.34
N THR A 25 8.13 -9.62 18.34
CA THR A 25 7.43 -8.81 19.35
C THR A 25 6.69 -7.61 18.73
N PHE A 26 7.32 -6.89 17.79
CA PHE A 26 6.68 -5.79 17.08
C PHE A 26 5.51 -6.27 16.22
N HIS A 27 5.70 -7.35 15.48
CA HIS A 27 4.65 -7.96 14.67
C HIS A 27 3.46 -8.41 15.52
N PHE A 28 3.69 -8.90 16.74
CA PHE A 28 2.61 -9.27 17.65
C PHE A 28 1.83 -8.05 18.17
N ILE A 29 2.51 -6.97 18.57
CA ILE A 29 1.85 -5.81 19.19
C ILE A 29 1.18 -4.88 18.16
N LEU A 30 1.76 -4.72 16.96
CA LEU A 30 1.28 -3.79 15.94
C LEU A 30 -0.18 -4.00 15.52
N PRO A 31 -0.69 -5.23 15.32
CA PRO A 31 -2.10 -5.47 15.04
C PRO A 31 -3.06 -4.91 16.10
N PHE A 32 -2.69 -4.95 17.38
CA PHE A 32 -3.50 -4.37 18.46
C PHE A 32 -3.48 -2.84 18.44
N ILE A 33 -2.34 -2.24 18.09
CA ILE A 33 -2.25 -0.79 17.87
C ILE A 33 -3.12 -0.39 16.68
N VAL A 34 -3.08 -1.14 15.58
CA VAL A 34 -3.93 -0.93 14.40
C VAL A 34 -5.41 -1.04 14.79
N LEU A 35 -5.80 -2.04 15.60
CA LEU A 35 -7.17 -2.16 16.10
C LEU A 35 -7.61 -0.92 16.89
N ALA A 36 -6.76 -0.41 17.79
CA ALA A 36 -7.06 0.84 18.52
C ALA A 36 -7.21 2.03 17.56
N MET A 37 -6.37 2.14 16.54
CA MET A 37 -6.48 3.17 15.51
C MET A 37 -7.75 3.04 14.66
N VAL A 38 -8.22 1.82 14.38
CA VAL A 38 -9.51 1.56 13.70
C VAL A 38 -10.68 2.07 14.55
N MET A 39 -10.64 1.88 15.87
CA MET A 39 -11.69 2.43 16.76
C MET A 39 -11.71 3.96 16.74
N ILE A 40 -10.55 4.61 16.77
CA ILE A 40 -10.44 6.07 16.64
C ILE A 40 -10.95 6.53 15.27
N HIS A 41 -10.58 5.82 14.20
CA HIS A 41 -11.06 6.09 12.84
C HIS A 41 -12.59 6.03 12.76
N LEU A 42 -13.21 4.97 13.29
CA LEU A 42 -14.67 4.81 13.31
C LEU A 42 -15.36 5.87 14.18
N LEU A 43 -14.75 6.29 15.29
CA LEU A 43 -15.28 7.36 16.13
C LEU A 43 -15.38 8.68 15.36
N PHE A 44 -14.33 9.06 14.62
CA PHE A 44 -14.39 10.26 13.77
C PHE A 44 -15.36 10.11 12.60
N LEU A 45 -15.43 8.92 11.98
CA LEU A 45 -16.41 8.64 10.93
C LEU A 45 -17.85 8.81 11.44
N HIS A 46 -18.15 8.37 12.67
CA HIS A 46 -19.49 8.49 13.26
C HIS A 46 -19.89 9.92 13.60
N GLN A 47 -18.93 10.85 13.76
CA GLN A 47 -19.25 12.26 13.98
C GLN A 47 -19.85 12.92 12.75
N THR A 48 -19.38 12.57 11.55
CA THR A 48 -19.86 13.14 10.28
C THR A 48 -20.85 12.23 9.54
N GLY A 49 -20.78 10.92 9.79
CA GLY A 49 -21.40 9.90 8.96
C GLY A 49 -20.62 9.64 7.66
N SER A 50 -21.05 8.61 6.93
CA SER A 50 -20.46 8.25 5.63
C SER A 50 -20.80 9.23 4.53
N ASN A 51 -19.85 9.45 3.62
CA ASN A 51 -20.11 10.14 2.36
C ASN A 51 -20.89 9.24 1.37
N ASN A 52 -21.37 9.80 0.26
CA ASN A 52 -22.08 9.09 -0.80
C ASN A 52 -21.52 9.44 -2.19
N PRO A 53 -21.85 8.66 -3.24
CA PRO A 53 -21.32 8.88 -4.59
C PRO A 53 -21.63 10.25 -5.21
N MET A 54 -22.62 11.00 -4.72
CA MET A 54 -22.91 12.34 -5.25
C MET A 54 -22.09 13.44 -4.56
N GLY A 55 -21.46 13.13 -3.40
CA GLY A 55 -20.74 14.12 -2.60
C GLY A 55 -21.65 15.23 -2.04
N LEU A 56 -22.95 14.96 -1.90
CA LEU A 56 -23.96 15.87 -1.35
C LEU A 56 -24.36 15.44 0.06
N ASN A 57 -25.07 16.29 0.80
CA ASN A 57 -25.57 15.92 2.12
C ASN A 57 -26.63 14.82 2.02
N SER A 58 -26.35 13.66 2.62
CA SER A 58 -27.24 12.49 2.63
C SER A 58 -28.34 12.53 3.70
N ASN A 59 -28.36 13.54 4.59
CA ASN A 59 -29.34 13.62 5.69
C ASN A 59 -30.80 13.58 5.25
N ILE A 60 -31.09 13.97 4.01
CA ILE A 60 -32.45 14.03 3.46
C ILE A 60 -33.00 12.62 3.19
N ASP A 61 -32.13 11.63 2.95
CA ASP A 61 -32.50 10.27 2.56
C ASP A 61 -31.62 9.22 3.26
N LYS A 62 -31.63 9.26 4.60
CA LYS A 62 -30.93 8.26 5.42
C LYS A 62 -31.80 7.03 5.62
N ILE A 63 -31.19 5.86 5.43
CA ILE A 63 -31.75 4.57 5.80
C ILE A 63 -31.00 4.00 7.01
N PRO A 64 -31.65 3.18 7.86
CA PRO A 64 -30.96 2.52 8.96
C PRO A 64 -29.89 1.56 8.45
N PHE A 65 -28.82 1.37 9.22
CA PHE A 65 -27.74 0.44 8.86
C PHE A 65 -28.26 -1.01 8.72
N HIS A 66 -29.04 -1.46 9.69
CA HIS A 66 -29.75 -2.73 9.64
C HIS A 66 -31.19 -2.51 9.13
N PRO A 67 -31.70 -3.33 8.19
CA PRO A 67 -31.08 -4.53 7.62
C PRO A 67 -30.19 -4.27 6.38
N TYR A 68 -30.28 -3.08 5.79
CA TYR A 68 -29.79 -2.80 4.43
C TYR A 68 -28.28 -3.03 4.26
N PHE A 69 -27.45 -2.33 5.03
CA PHE A 69 -26.00 -2.46 4.94
C PHE A 69 -25.51 -3.76 5.58
N THR A 70 -26.18 -4.27 6.61
CA THR A 70 -25.84 -5.58 7.20
C THR A 70 -25.88 -6.70 6.16
N TYR A 71 -26.98 -6.83 5.40
CA TYR A 71 -27.06 -7.87 4.37
C TYR A 71 -26.11 -7.62 3.21
N LYS A 72 -25.92 -6.36 2.80
CA LYS A 72 -24.95 -5.98 1.77
C LYS A 72 -23.52 -6.40 2.18
N ASP A 73 -23.13 -6.13 3.42
CA ASP A 73 -21.80 -6.47 3.93
C ASP A 73 -21.63 -7.98 4.04
N ILE A 74 -22.65 -8.73 4.48
CA ILE A 74 -22.62 -10.20 4.50
C ILE A 74 -22.32 -10.77 3.10
N VAL A 75 -22.94 -10.25 2.04
CA VAL A 75 -22.63 -10.66 0.66
C VAL A 75 -21.17 -10.36 0.31
N GLY A 76 -20.66 -9.18 0.68
CA GLY A 76 -19.26 -8.82 0.50
C GLY A 76 -18.30 -9.78 1.21
N PHE A 77 -18.60 -10.14 2.47
CA PHE A 77 -17.83 -11.12 3.24
C PHE A 77 -17.85 -12.51 2.60
N ILE A 78 -19.00 -12.97 2.09
CA ILE A 78 -19.10 -14.26 1.39
C ILE A 78 -18.19 -14.28 0.16
N ILE A 79 -18.21 -13.24 -0.65
CA ILE A 79 -17.36 -13.15 -1.85
C ILE A 79 -15.87 -13.11 -1.47
N MET A 80 -15.50 -12.29 -0.48
CA MET A 80 -14.11 -12.20 0.01
C MET A 80 -13.61 -13.55 0.55
N LEU A 81 -14.40 -14.22 1.39
CA LEU A 81 -14.04 -15.54 1.96
C LEU A 81 -13.96 -16.60 0.87
N MET A 82 -14.86 -16.58 -0.12
CA MET A 82 -14.81 -17.49 -1.25
C MET A 82 -13.48 -17.35 -2.02
N ILE A 83 -13.07 -16.11 -2.35
CA ILE A 83 -11.80 -15.86 -3.05
C ILE A 83 -10.61 -16.33 -2.20
N LEU A 84 -10.61 -16.03 -0.89
CA LEU A 84 -9.55 -16.45 0.02
C LEU A 84 -9.45 -17.98 0.13
N ILE A 85 -10.57 -18.67 0.27
CA ILE A 85 -10.62 -20.15 0.34
C ILE A 85 -10.12 -20.75 -0.97
N LEU A 86 -10.55 -20.23 -2.12
CA LEU A 86 -10.07 -20.69 -3.43
C LEU A 86 -8.56 -20.50 -3.57
N LEU A 87 -8.01 -19.36 -3.16
CA LEU A 87 -6.56 -19.12 -3.16
C LEU A 87 -5.83 -20.16 -2.31
N ILE A 88 -6.28 -20.40 -1.08
CA ILE A 88 -5.63 -21.34 -0.14
C ILE A 88 -5.72 -22.78 -0.64
N LEU A 89 -6.88 -23.20 -1.17
CA LEU A 89 -7.11 -24.59 -1.56
C LEU A 89 -6.54 -24.94 -2.95
N ILE A 90 -6.55 -24.01 -3.90
CA ILE A 90 -6.13 -24.27 -5.28
C ILE A 90 -4.66 -23.91 -5.49
N SER A 91 -4.21 -22.75 -4.97
CA SER A 91 -2.88 -22.21 -5.27
C SER A 91 -2.32 -21.38 -4.11
N PRO A 92 -2.03 -21.99 -2.94
CA PRO A 92 -1.65 -21.27 -1.72
C PRO A 92 -0.38 -20.43 -1.87
N ASN A 93 0.52 -20.84 -2.76
CA ASN A 93 1.79 -20.16 -3.01
C ASN A 93 1.74 -19.16 -4.18
N LEU A 94 0.56 -18.90 -4.77
CA LEU A 94 0.44 -18.03 -5.97
C LEU A 94 0.97 -16.61 -5.74
N LEU A 95 0.80 -16.08 -4.53
CA LEU A 95 1.21 -14.71 -4.17
C LEU A 95 2.53 -14.65 -3.40
N GLY A 96 3.18 -15.80 -3.18
CA GLY A 96 4.43 -15.91 -2.43
C GLY A 96 5.65 -16.03 -3.33
N ASP A 97 6.84 -15.83 -2.76
CA ASP A 97 8.11 -16.00 -3.46
C ASP A 97 8.72 -17.38 -3.12
N PRO A 98 9.12 -18.20 -4.11
CA PRO A 98 9.72 -19.51 -3.86
C PRO A 98 11.02 -19.44 -3.05
N ASP A 99 11.76 -18.32 -3.10
CA ASP A 99 13.03 -18.17 -2.37
C ASP A 99 12.81 -18.19 -0.84
N ASN A 100 11.61 -17.86 -0.36
CA ASN A 100 11.26 -17.91 1.07
C ASN A 100 11.14 -19.34 1.63
N PHE A 101 11.16 -20.37 0.77
CA PHE A 101 11.25 -21.76 1.22
C PHE A 101 12.71 -22.21 1.47
N ILE A 102 13.68 -21.39 1.10
CA ILE A 102 15.10 -21.64 1.36
C ILE A 102 15.46 -20.97 2.69
N PRO A 103 16.06 -21.69 3.66
CA PRO A 103 16.53 -21.07 4.90
C PRO A 103 17.50 -19.92 4.63
N ALA A 104 17.35 -18.83 5.37
CA ALA A 104 18.17 -17.63 5.18
C ALA A 104 19.68 -17.94 5.33
N ASN A 105 20.46 -17.50 4.35
CA ASN A 105 21.93 -17.60 4.36
C ASN A 105 22.54 -16.19 4.23
N PRO A 106 23.15 -15.63 5.29
CA PRO A 106 23.74 -14.28 5.26
C PRO A 106 24.86 -14.09 4.23
N LEU A 107 25.45 -15.19 3.72
CA LEU A 107 26.57 -15.16 2.77
C LEU A 107 26.12 -15.24 1.31
N VAL A 108 24.84 -15.49 1.04
CA VAL A 108 24.30 -15.71 -0.30
C VAL A 108 23.06 -14.84 -0.52
N THR A 109 23.14 -13.92 -1.46
CA THR A 109 21.99 -13.15 -1.93
C THR A 109 21.33 -13.84 -3.12
N PRO A 110 20.00 -14.04 -3.14
CA PRO A 110 19.30 -14.52 -4.33
C PRO A 110 19.50 -13.60 -5.53
N ILE A 111 19.37 -14.16 -6.73
CA ILE A 111 19.66 -13.45 -7.99
C ILE A 111 18.69 -12.29 -8.22
N HIS A 112 17.41 -12.47 -7.88
CA HIS A 112 16.38 -11.44 -8.04
C HIS A 112 15.63 -11.20 -6.73
N ILE A 113 16.22 -10.38 -5.84
CA ILE A 113 15.58 -9.98 -4.59
C ILE A 113 14.51 -8.90 -4.81
N GLN A 114 13.33 -9.15 -4.26
CA GLN A 114 12.17 -8.26 -4.30
C GLN A 114 11.34 -8.41 -3.02
N PRO A 115 10.59 -7.38 -2.59
CA PRO A 115 9.59 -7.54 -1.55
C PRO A 115 8.32 -8.21 -2.08
N GLU A 116 7.37 -8.49 -1.20
CA GLU A 116 6.04 -8.98 -1.58
C GLU A 116 5.30 -8.00 -2.50
N TRP A 117 4.36 -8.55 -3.27
CA TRP A 117 3.72 -7.86 -4.40
C TRP A 117 3.10 -6.49 -4.05
N TYR A 118 2.56 -6.35 -2.84
CA TYR A 118 1.90 -5.12 -2.38
C TYR A 118 2.88 -3.98 -2.06
N PHE A 119 4.19 -4.25 -1.98
CA PHE A 119 5.23 -3.23 -1.85
C PHE A 119 5.96 -2.90 -3.16
N LEU A 120 5.70 -3.65 -4.25
CA LEU A 120 6.47 -3.53 -5.48
C LEU A 120 6.37 -2.14 -6.14
N PHE A 121 5.22 -1.47 -6.07
CA PHE A 121 5.09 -0.12 -6.66
C PHE A 121 6.04 0.88 -5.98
N ALA A 122 6.13 0.83 -4.65
CA ALA A 122 6.97 1.71 -3.85
C ALA A 122 8.46 1.32 -4.02
N TYR A 123 8.74 0.03 -4.13
CA TYR A 123 10.07 -0.50 -4.46
C TYR A 123 10.54 -0.05 -5.86
N ALA A 124 9.67 -0.02 -6.86
CA ALA A 124 9.98 0.51 -8.19
C ALA A 124 10.36 2.00 -8.13
N ILE A 125 9.62 2.80 -7.34
CA ILE A 125 9.94 4.23 -7.12
C ILE A 125 11.31 4.39 -6.45
N LEU A 126 11.61 3.60 -5.41
CA LEU A 126 12.91 3.59 -4.74
C LEU A 126 14.06 3.34 -5.72
N ARG A 127 13.93 2.32 -6.58
CA ARG A 127 14.97 1.92 -7.55
C ARG A 127 15.10 2.87 -8.73
N SER A 128 14.06 3.63 -9.06
CA SER A 128 14.06 4.53 -10.21
C SER A 128 14.98 5.75 -10.03
N ILE A 129 15.30 6.12 -8.78
CA ILE A 129 16.15 7.27 -8.48
C ILE A 129 17.58 6.79 -8.24
N PRO A 130 18.57 7.19 -9.08
CA PRO A 130 19.97 6.78 -8.95
C PRO A 130 20.72 7.53 -7.83
N ASN A 131 20.08 7.67 -6.66
CA ASN A 131 20.65 8.26 -5.45
C ASN A 131 20.07 7.56 -4.22
N LYS A 132 20.92 7.05 -3.33
CA LYS A 132 20.48 6.29 -2.14
C LYS A 132 19.52 7.07 -1.26
N LEU A 133 19.86 8.32 -0.92
CA LEU A 133 19.01 9.16 -0.06
C LEU A 133 17.74 9.61 -0.80
N GLY A 134 17.88 10.04 -2.05
CA GLY A 134 16.76 10.47 -2.89
C GLY A 134 15.72 9.37 -3.10
N GLY A 135 16.17 8.14 -3.34
CA GLY A 135 15.29 6.97 -3.45
C GLY A 135 14.54 6.68 -2.14
N VAL A 136 15.22 6.72 -0.99
CA VAL A 136 14.56 6.52 0.32
C VAL A 136 13.54 7.62 0.61
N ILE A 137 13.86 8.88 0.31
CA ILE A 137 12.92 9.99 0.44
C ILE A 137 11.70 9.77 -0.47
N ALA A 138 11.92 9.39 -1.74
CA ALA A 138 10.83 9.14 -2.67
C ALA A 138 9.93 7.96 -2.27
N LEU A 139 10.52 6.89 -1.71
CA LEU A 139 9.78 5.78 -1.13
C LEU A 139 8.81 6.28 -0.04
N VAL A 140 9.32 7.02 0.94
CA VAL A 140 8.50 7.56 2.04
C VAL A 140 7.44 8.53 1.51
N MET A 141 7.84 9.42 0.60
CA MET A 141 6.92 10.39 0.00
C MET A 141 5.83 9.73 -0.83
N SER A 142 6.06 8.57 -1.45
CA SER A 142 5.03 7.88 -2.23
C SER A 142 3.79 7.50 -1.39
N ILE A 143 3.97 7.28 -0.08
CA ILE A 143 2.86 7.03 0.85
C ILE A 143 2.44 8.32 1.55
N ALA A 144 3.40 9.12 2.01
CA ALA A 144 3.13 10.33 2.79
C ALA A 144 2.36 11.41 2.01
N ILE A 145 2.44 11.42 0.68
CA ILE A 145 1.73 12.38 -0.17
C ILE A 145 0.21 12.29 0.00
N LEU A 146 -0.33 11.12 0.38
CA LEU A 146 -1.75 10.94 0.67
C LEU A 146 -2.24 11.86 1.80
N ALA A 147 -1.38 12.20 2.76
CA ALA A 147 -1.73 13.10 3.86
C ALA A 147 -1.91 14.55 3.41
N ILE A 148 -1.36 14.92 2.24
CA ILE A 148 -1.44 16.29 1.73
C ILE A 148 -2.66 16.49 0.82
N LEU A 149 -3.26 15.41 0.29
CA LEU A 149 -4.40 15.46 -0.63
C LEU A 149 -5.58 16.34 -0.15
N PRO A 150 -5.99 16.34 1.14
CA PRO A 150 -7.07 17.20 1.60
C PRO A 150 -6.79 18.71 1.41
N PHE A 151 -5.52 19.12 1.38
CA PHE A 151 -5.11 20.52 1.25
C PHE A 151 -4.99 20.99 -0.22
N TYR A 152 -5.05 20.07 -1.18
CA TYR A 152 -4.97 20.37 -2.62
C TYR A 152 -6.33 20.28 -3.34
N HIS A 153 -7.42 20.10 -2.61
CA HIS A 153 -8.74 20.02 -3.21
C HIS A 153 -9.25 21.41 -3.66
N LEU A 154 -9.10 21.70 -4.96
CA LEU A 154 -9.55 22.96 -5.58
C LEU A 154 -10.94 22.86 -6.24
N SER A 155 -11.49 21.66 -6.37
CA SER A 155 -12.79 21.44 -7.01
C SER A 155 -13.95 21.95 -6.14
N LYS A 156 -15.05 22.34 -6.80
CA LYS A 156 -16.27 22.81 -6.14
C LYS A 156 -17.16 21.66 -5.66
N PHE A 157 -17.16 20.54 -6.38
CA PHE A 157 -17.81 19.31 -5.93
C PHE A 157 -16.82 18.44 -5.17
N GLN A 158 -17.28 17.80 -4.10
CA GLN A 158 -16.43 17.00 -3.21
C GLN A 158 -15.81 15.77 -3.92
N GLY A 159 -16.51 15.19 -4.90
CA GLY A 159 -16.06 14.00 -5.62
C GLY A 159 -15.78 14.24 -7.11
N ILE A 160 -15.21 13.23 -7.77
CA ILE A 160 -14.79 13.29 -9.18
C ILE A 160 -15.90 12.91 -10.18
N GLN A 161 -17.08 12.49 -9.72
CA GLN A 161 -18.16 11.96 -10.55
C GLN A 161 -18.64 12.95 -11.62
N PHE A 162 -18.53 14.25 -11.35
CA PHE A 162 -18.89 15.33 -12.27
C PHE A 162 -17.69 16.02 -12.91
N TYR A 163 -16.49 15.46 -12.78
CA TYR A 163 -15.25 15.95 -13.37
C TYR A 163 -14.63 14.90 -14.30
N PRO A 164 -15.04 14.82 -15.58
CA PRO A 164 -14.55 13.79 -16.51
C PRO A 164 -13.02 13.76 -16.65
N ILE A 165 -12.39 14.93 -16.68
CA ILE A 165 -10.91 15.03 -16.74
C ILE A 165 -10.29 14.40 -15.49
N ASN A 166 -10.82 14.70 -14.30
CA ASN A 166 -10.31 14.13 -13.05
C ASN A 166 -10.54 12.62 -12.96
N GLN A 167 -11.61 12.08 -13.55
CA GLN A 167 -11.82 10.63 -13.64
C GLN A 167 -10.75 9.98 -14.52
N ILE A 168 -10.43 10.56 -15.68
CA ILE A 168 -9.36 10.08 -16.55
C ILE A 168 -8.02 10.10 -15.81
N LEU A 169 -7.72 11.20 -15.11
CA LEU A 169 -6.48 11.33 -14.34
C LEU A 169 -6.42 10.31 -13.19
N PHE A 170 -7.53 10.06 -12.48
CA PHE A 170 -7.62 9.02 -11.45
C PHE A 170 -7.31 7.63 -12.01
N TRP A 171 -7.91 7.27 -13.14
CA TRP A 171 -7.63 5.99 -13.78
C TRP A 171 -6.20 5.90 -14.31
N LEU A 172 -5.64 7.01 -14.80
CA LEU A 172 -4.22 7.07 -15.17
C LEU A 172 -3.31 6.78 -13.97
N MET A 173 -3.63 7.32 -12.78
CA MET A 173 -2.90 7.00 -11.55
C MET A 173 -3.03 5.52 -11.18
N VAL A 174 -4.23 4.94 -11.24
CA VAL A 174 -4.44 3.50 -10.94
C VAL A 174 -3.60 2.63 -11.87
N VAL A 175 -3.64 2.91 -13.18
CA VAL A 175 -2.82 2.21 -14.17
C VAL A 175 -1.33 2.39 -13.89
N THR A 176 -0.89 3.60 -13.51
CA THR A 176 0.50 3.88 -13.16
C THR A 176 0.97 3.05 -11.96
N VAL A 177 0.15 2.92 -10.91
CA VAL A 177 0.46 2.07 -9.75
C VAL A 177 0.57 0.59 -10.16
N ILE A 178 -0.34 0.09 -11.00
CA ILE A 178 -0.27 -1.28 -11.52
C ILE A 178 1.00 -1.51 -12.34
N LEU A 179 1.36 -0.56 -13.21
CA LEU A 179 2.58 -0.64 -14.02
C LEU A 179 3.84 -0.55 -13.15
N LEU A 180 3.85 0.28 -12.11
CA LEU A 180 4.94 0.33 -11.13
C LEU A 180 5.07 -0.99 -10.37
N THR A 181 3.97 -1.63 -9.96
CA THR A 181 3.98 -2.98 -9.37
C THR A 181 4.62 -3.99 -10.32
N TRP A 182 4.25 -3.96 -11.60
CA TRP A 182 4.86 -4.81 -12.62
C TRP A 182 6.37 -4.53 -12.78
N ILE A 183 6.79 -3.27 -12.89
CA ILE A 183 8.20 -2.89 -12.98
C ILE A 183 8.99 -3.26 -11.71
N GLY A 184 8.36 -3.19 -10.54
CA GLY A 184 8.97 -3.62 -9.27
C GLY A 184 9.41 -5.07 -9.27
N ALA A 185 8.70 -5.94 -10.01
CA ALA A 185 9.03 -7.36 -10.17
C ALA A 185 10.01 -7.65 -11.32
N ARG A 186 10.47 -6.63 -12.05
CA ARG A 186 11.43 -6.79 -13.16
C ARG A 186 12.87 -6.52 -12.72
N PRO A 187 13.86 -7.14 -13.39
CA PRO A 187 15.27 -6.88 -13.14
C PRO A 187 15.62 -5.43 -13.50
N VAL A 188 16.72 -4.94 -12.93
CA VAL A 188 17.22 -3.58 -13.16
C VAL A 188 18.04 -3.56 -14.46
N GLU A 189 17.33 -3.71 -15.58
CA GLU A 189 17.88 -3.78 -16.94
C GLU A 189 17.08 -2.89 -17.89
N ASP A 190 17.68 -2.51 -19.02
CA ASP A 190 16.93 -1.84 -20.09
C ASP A 190 15.92 -2.78 -20.74
N PRO A 191 14.69 -2.34 -21.06
CA PRO A 191 14.16 -0.98 -20.95
C PRO A 191 13.46 -0.66 -19.61
N TYR A 192 13.45 -1.58 -18.63
CA TYR A 192 12.67 -1.45 -17.40
C TYR A 192 13.11 -0.29 -16.52
N VAL A 193 14.40 0.05 -16.51
CA VAL A 193 14.92 1.21 -15.77
C VAL A 193 14.27 2.50 -16.26
N LEU A 194 14.28 2.73 -17.58
CA LEU A 194 13.69 3.93 -18.17
C LEU A 194 12.17 3.98 -17.95
N VAL A 195 11.49 2.84 -18.10
CA VAL A 195 10.04 2.76 -17.86
C VAL A 195 9.70 3.08 -16.40
N GLY A 196 10.46 2.53 -15.43
CA GLY A 196 10.29 2.82 -14.01
C GLY A 196 10.46 4.31 -13.67
N GLN A 197 11.47 4.95 -14.27
CA GLN A 197 11.70 6.40 -14.12
C GLN A 197 10.53 7.22 -14.66
N ILE A 198 10.05 6.92 -15.87
CA ILE A 198 8.92 7.63 -16.48
C ILE A 198 7.66 7.47 -15.61
N LEU A 199 7.34 6.23 -15.18
CA LEU A 199 6.18 5.97 -14.34
C LEU A 199 6.26 6.66 -12.96
N THR A 200 7.46 6.70 -12.36
CA THR A 200 7.70 7.41 -11.09
C THR A 200 7.41 8.91 -11.23
N VAL A 201 7.82 9.51 -12.35
CA VAL A 201 7.55 10.91 -12.65
C VAL A 201 6.05 11.14 -12.85
N ILE A 202 5.36 10.27 -13.62
CA ILE A 202 3.90 10.35 -13.82
C ILE A 202 3.15 10.25 -12.48
N TYR A 203 3.53 9.30 -11.62
CA TYR A 203 2.93 9.11 -10.30
C TYR A 203 3.02 10.37 -9.43
N LYS A 204 4.21 10.99 -9.40
CA LYS A 204 4.45 12.23 -8.65
C LYS A 204 3.71 13.45 -9.24
N PHE A 205 3.45 13.50 -10.54
CA PHE A 205 2.70 14.62 -11.11
C PHE A 205 1.20 14.53 -10.87
N TYR A 206 0.68 13.33 -10.59
CA TYR A 206 -0.73 13.15 -10.24
C TYR A 206 -1.02 13.49 -8.77
N LEU A 207 -0.18 13.00 -7.84
CA LEU A 207 -0.33 13.21 -6.39
C LEU A 207 0.41 14.47 -5.93
#